data_AF-A0AAU4N2P0-F1
#
_entry.id   AF-A0AAU4N2P0-F1
#
_cell.length_a   1.000
_cell.length_b   1.000
_cell.length_c   1.000
_cell.angle_alpha   90.00
_cell.angle_beta   90.00
_cell.angle_gamma   90.00
#
_symmetry.space_group_name_H-M   'P 1'
#
loop_
_entity.id
_entity.type
_entity.pdbx_description
1 polymer ?
#
loop_
_entity_poly.entity_id
_entity_poly.type
_entity_poly.pdbx_seq_one_letter_code
_entity_poly.pdbx_strand_id
1 'polypeptide(L)' 'MSTPADSSSLLRVEKGHADAEELAAITAVLLARAASQPEAPAHRGRSTAGWRRLERQRGFQPSHSWRG' A
#
# COMPACT_ATOMS: atom_id res chain seq x y z
N MET A 1 -34.44 2.83 -15.75
CA MET A 1 -34.04 1.64 -14.98
C MET A 1 -32.54 1.70 -14.75
N SER A 2 -32.08 2.08 -13.55
CA SER A 2 -30.66 1.96 -13.20
C SER A 2 -30.40 0.51 -12.77
N THR A 3 -29.58 -0.19 -13.54
CA THR A 3 -29.03 -1.51 -13.20
C THR A 3 -28.30 -1.41 -11.85
N PRO A 4 -28.44 -2.38 -10.92
CA PRO A 4 -27.72 -2.33 -9.66
C PRO A 4 -26.22 -2.29 -9.98
N ALA A 5 -25.44 -1.56 -9.17
CA ALA A 5 -23.99 -1.46 -9.31
C ALA A 5 -23.41 -2.81 -9.73
N ASP A 6 -22.88 -2.88 -10.96
CA ASP A 6 -22.05 -4.00 -11.38
C ASP A 6 -21.09 -4.26 -10.24
N SER A 7 -21.08 -5.51 -9.77
CA SER A 7 -20.26 -6.04 -8.69
C SER A 7 -18.78 -5.94 -9.05
N SER A 8 -18.30 -4.71 -9.17
CA SER A 8 -16.92 -4.36 -9.42
C SER A 8 -16.19 -4.77 -8.15
N SER A 9 -15.63 -5.98 -8.19
CA SER A 9 -14.87 -6.55 -7.09
C SER A 9 -13.95 -5.46 -6.53
N LEU A 10 -14.05 -5.21 -5.22
CA LEU A 10 -13.25 -4.19 -4.52
C LEU A 10 -11.75 -4.40 -4.74
N LEU A 11 -11.35 -5.62 -5.09
CA LEU A 11 -9.99 -6.04 -5.36
C LEU A 11 -9.89 -6.64 -6.77
N ARG A 12 -8.84 -6.24 -7.50
CA ARG A 12 -8.47 -6.82 -8.80
C ARG A 12 -7.24 -7.70 -8.63
N VAL A 13 -7.32 -8.93 -9.15
CA VAL A 13 -6.19 -9.88 -9.17
C VAL A 13 -5.44 -9.73 -10.50
N GLU A 14 -4.20 -9.24 -10.46
CA GLU A 14 -3.39 -9.03 -11.67
C GLU A 14 -2.72 -10.32 -12.17
N LYS A 15 -2.42 -11.26 -11.27
CA LYS A 15 -1.77 -12.55 -11.58
C LYS A 15 -2.26 -13.63 -10.62
N GLY A 16 -2.39 -14.86 -11.11
CA GLY A 16 -2.89 -15.99 -10.32
C GLY A 16 -4.41 -15.98 -10.17
N HIS A 17 -4.91 -16.87 -9.32
CA HIS A 17 -6.30 -16.90 -8.89
C HIS A 17 -6.32 -16.83 -7.37
N ALA A 18 -7.30 -16.10 -6.83
CA ALA A 18 -7.58 -16.06 -5.39
C ALA A 18 -8.99 -16.60 -5.19
N ASP A 19 -9.15 -17.49 -4.23
CA ASP A 19 -10.48 -17.96 -3.84
C ASP A 19 -11.24 -16.87 -3.07
N ALA A 20 -12.50 -17.16 -2.75
CA ALA A 20 -13.36 -16.19 -2.07
C ALA A 20 -12.84 -15.89 -0.64
N GLU A 21 -12.29 -16.91 0.03
CA GLU A 21 -11.74 -16.84 1.38
C GLU A 21 -10.51 -15.92 1.44
N GLU A 22 -9.59 -16.04 0.48
CA GLU A 22 -8.40 -15.19 0.38
C GLU A 22 -8.77 -13.73 0.12
N LEU A 23 -9.72 -13.46 -0.80
CA LEU A 23 -10.21 -12.11 -1.07
C LEU A 23 -10.92 -11.50 0.14
N ALA A 24 -11.70 -12.30 0.87
CA ALA A 24 -12.36 -11.89 2.09
C ALA A 24 -11.34 -11.56 3.19
N ALA A 25 -10.29 -12.37 3.34
CA ALA A 25 -9.21 -12.13 4.31
C ALA A 25 -8.48 -10.81 4.03
N ILE A 26 -8.11 -10.54 2.77
CA ILE A 26 -7.46 -9.28 2.38
C ILE A 26 -8.39 -8.09 2.64
N THR A 27 -9.66 -8.20 2.27
CA THR A 27 -10.67 -7.16 2.51
C THR A 27 -10.82 -6.88 4.01
N ALA A 28 -10.91 -7.92 4.84
CA ALA A 28 -11.02 -7.79 6.29
C ALA A 28 -9.80 -7.06 6.88
N VAL A 29 -8.58 -7.39 6.44
CA VAL A 29 -7.36 -6.70 6.87
C VAL A 29 -7.38 -5.23 6.47
N LEU A 30 -7.77 -4.91 5.23
CA LEU A 30 -7.86 -3.52 4.76
C LEU A 30 -8.88 -2.71 5.57
N LEU A 31 -10.06 -3.27 5.83
CA LEU A 31 -11.08 -2.64 6.67
C LEU A 31 -10.60 -2.45 8.10
N ALA A 32 -9.95 -3.45 8.70
CA ALA A 32 -9.39 -3.35 10.03
C ALA A 32 -8.31 -2.25 10.12
N ARG A 33 -7.47 -2.12 9.09
CA ARG A 33 -6.46 -1.06 9.00
C ARG A 33 -7.07 0.31 8.80
N ALA A 34 -8.13 0.44 8.01
CA ALA A 34 -8.85 1.70 7.83
C ALA A 34 -9.58 2.14 9.12
N ALA A 35 -10.14 1.18 9.87
CA ALA A 35 -10.77 1.42 11.15
C ALA A 35 -9.75 1.74 12.27
N SER A 36 -8.54 1.22 12.15
CA SER A 36 -7.44 1.52 13.07
C SER A 36 -6.95 2.95 12.83
N GLN A 37 -7.40 3.90 13.66
CA GLN A 37 -6.80 5.23 13.73
C GLN A 37 -5.40 5.08 14.32
N PRO A 38 -4.32 5.34 13.57
CA PRO A 38 -3.00 5.38 14.17
C PRO A 38 -2.99 6.51 15.19
N GLU A 39 -2.58 6.22 16.42
CA GLU A 39 -2.26 7.27 17.38
C GLU A 39 -1.28 8.22 16.71
N ALA A 40 -1.64 9.51 16.67
CA ALA A 40 -0.86 10.51 15.97
C ALA A 40 0.60 10.37 16.43
N PRO A 41 1.54 10.00 15.54
CA PRO A 41 2.91 9.84 15.96
C PRO A 41 3.35 11.17 16.56
N ALA A 42 3.77 11.16 17.83
CA ALA A 42 4.41 12.31 18.47
C ALA A 42 5.44 12.82 17.48
N HIS A 43 5.19 14.02 16.94
CA HIS A 43 5.80 14.58 15.73
C HIS A 43 7.27 14.15 15.57
N ARG A 44 7.52 13.02 14.89
CA ARG A 44 8.88 12.67 14.46
C ARG A 44 9.08 13.47 13.20
N GLY A 45 9.99 14.44 13.29
CA GLY A 45 10.25 15.44 12.26
C GLY A 45 10.13 14.88 10.85
N ARG A 46 9.40 15.63 10.01
CA ARG A 46 9.08 15.37 8.60
C ARG A 46 9.87 14.19 8.00
N SER A 47 9.16 13.11 7.68
CA SER A 47 9.53 12.21 6.57
C SER A 47 9.37 12.99 5.26
N THR A 48 10.11 14.08 5.14
CA THR A 48 10.45 14.61 3.84
C THR A 48 11.17 13.45 3.18
N ALA A 49 10.61 12.91 2.09
CA ALA A 49 11.34 11.99 1.25
C ALA A 49 12.74 12.60 1.11
N GLY A 50 13.76 11.86 1.57
CA GLY A 50 15.13 12.33 1.58
C GLY A 50 15.59 12.33 0.13
N TRP A 51 15.07 13.26 -0.68
CA TRP A 51 15.56 13.58 -2.01
C TRP A 51 16.98 14.07 -1.79
N ARG A 52 17.89 13.10 -1.69
CA ARG A 52 19.31 13.34 -1.51
C ARG A 52 19.80 13.80 -2.86
N ARG A 53 20.55 14.87 -2.83
CA ARG A 53 21.38 15.31 -3.93
C ARG A 53 22.26 14.14 -4.36
N LEU A 54 21.97 13.55 -5.52
CA LEU A 54 22.66 12.37 -6.04
C LEU A 54 24.18 12.63 -6.14
N GLU A 55 24.56 13.88 -6.41
CA GLU A 55 25.95 14.36 -6.44
C GLU A 55 26.69 14.23 -5.10
N ARG A 56 26.00 13.95 -3.98
CA ARG A 56 26.56 13.75 -2.64
C ARG A 56 26.42 12.32 -2.11
N GLN A 57 25.78 11.41 -2.84
CA GLN A 57 25.68 9.99 -2.46
C GLN A 57 26.91 9.22 -2.97
N ARG A 58 27.59 8.52 -2.06
CA ARG A 58 28.65 7.58 -2.43
C ARG A 58 28.02 6.25 -2.89
N GLY A 59 27.94 6.04 -4.20
CA GLY A 59 27.79 4.72 -4.82
C GLY A 59 26.41 4.38 -5.41
N PHE A 60 26.44 3.48 -6.39
CA PHE A 60 25.29 2.89 -7.09
C PHE A 60 24.47 1.98 -6.17
N GLN A 61 23.15 2.17 -6.15
CA GLN A 61 22.23 1.32 -5.41
C GLN A 61 21.68 0.22 -6.34
N PRO A 62 21.83 -1.07 -5.99
CA PRO A 62 21.35 -2.16 -6.84
C PRO A 62 19.82 -2.17 -6.99
N SER A 63 19.34 -2.63 -8.15
CA SER A 63 17.92 -2.70 -8.52
C SER A 63 17.04 -3.54 -7.58
N HIS A 64 17.63 -4.33 -6.69
CA HIS A 64 16.92 -5.20 -5.73
C HIS A 64 16.82 -4.60 -4.32
N SER A 65 17.19 -3.34 -4.14
CA SER A 65 17.01 -2.67 -2.85
C SER A 65 15.62 -2.01 -2.77
N TRP A 66 14.78 -2.44 -1.83
CA TRP A 66 13.49 -1.79 -1.58
C TRP A 66 13.55 -0.67 -0.54
N ARG A 67 14.71 -0.45 0.09
CA ARG A 67 14.90 0.66 1.04
C ARG A 67 15.82 1.71 0.43
N GLY A 68 15.27 2.90 0.25
CA GLY A 68 15.97 4.18 0.21
C GLY A 68 15.61 5.01 1.43
#